data_AF-A0A9X9I4T6-F1
#
_entry.id   AF-A0A9X9I4T6-F1
#
_cell.length_a   1.000
_cell.length_b   1.000
_cell.length_c   1.000
_cell.angle_alpha   90.00
_cell.angle_beta   90.00
_cell.angle_gamma   90.00
#
_symmetry.space_group_name_H-M   'P 1'
#
loop_
_entity.id
_entity.type
_entity.pdbx_description
1 polymer ?
#
loop_
_entity_poly.entity_id
_entity_poly.type
_entity_poly.pdbx_seq_one_letter_code
_entity_poly.pdbx_strand_id
1 'polypeptide(L)'
;MYKSLKYTLIVLGFLAAMFICFLLWLKCNPIHIGGANGQVKPAYCSIGEKWEEKQRKKETMKTIEEIKKNLEFTCVHEKRPPLSEETQQLYNYALHRDLNHMWPGQRGDGFWDELLPYYRIAAANGDYKANVRLQFLLSDGWTKVPDIEAEAEVHKLYKMLHKQLPATAYYLLKGYIEDGYGVSAPPDSELAFLRKAADMGSRDAQYALAEKIAWVDDEPTRQFRLELMRKIYQCASEQGREMPLLI
;
A
#
# COMPACT_ATOMS: atom_id res chain seq x y z
N MET A 1 50.92 -53.04 -25.03
CA MET A 1 51.33 -52.50 -23.71
C MET A 1 51.26 -50.98 -23.57
N TYR A 2 51.14 -50.18 -24.65
CA TYR A 2 51.15 -48.71 -24.57
C TYR A 2 49.85 -48.05 -24.05
N LYS A 3 48.69 -48.73 -24.18
CA LYS A 3 47.39 -48.20 -23.72
C LYS A 3 47.24 -48.21 -22.18
N SER A 4 47.67 -49.27 -21.51
CA SER A 4 47.58 -49.40 -20.04
C SER A 4 48.44 -48.36 -19.30
N LEU A 5 49.67 -48.13 -19.78
CA LEU A 5 50.57 -47.12 -19.21
C LEU A 5 50.05 -45.68 -19.37
N LYS A 6 49.31 -45.38 -20.45
CA LYS A 6 48.65 -44.08 -20.62
C LYS A 6 47.55 -43.88 -19.58
N TYR A 7 46.72 -44.90 -19.32
CA TYR A 7 45.65 -44.79 -18.33
C TYR A 7 46.20 -44.67 -16.90
N THR A 8 47.26 -45.40 -16.55
CA THR A 8 47.86 -45.29 -15.22
C THR A 8 48.48 -43.90 -14.98
N LEU A 9 49.14 -43.32 -15.98
CA LEU A 9 49.67 -41.95 -15.90
C LEU A 9 48.55 -40.90 -15.80
N ILE A 10 47.45 -41.08 -16.52
CA ILE A 10 46.27 -40.19 -16.42
C ILE A 10 45.66 -40.27 -15.02
N VAL A 11 45.46 -41.47 -14.48
CA VAL A 11 44.90 -41.67 -13.13
C VAL A 11 45.82 -41.08 -12.06
N LEU A 12 47.14 -41.30 -12.15
CA LEU A 12 48.11 -40.68 -11.25
C LEU A 12 48.11 -39.15 -11.34
N GLY A 13 47.96 -38.59 -12.54
CA GLY A 13 47.81 -37.15 -12.75
C GLY A 13 46.55 -36.58 -12.08
N PHE A 14 45.41 -37.26 -12.22
CA PHE A 14 44.16 -36.86 -11.54
C PHE A 14 44.27 -36.97 -10.02
N LEU A 15 44.88 -38.04 -9.51
CA LEU A 15 45.10 -38.20 -8.07
C LEU A 15 46.03 -37.13 -7.50
N ALA A 16 47.11 -36.79 -8.22
CA ALA A 16 48.01 -35.71 -7.83
C ALA A 16 47.31 -34.34 -7.85
N ALA A 17 46.49 -34.06 -8.88
CA ALA A 17 45.70 -32.84 -8.96
C ALA A 17 44.66 -32.75 -7.82
N MET A 18 43.94 -33.84 -7.54
CA MET A 18 43.02 -33.89 -6.40
C MET A 18 43.74 -33.68 -5.06
N PHE A 19 44.93 -34.27 -4.90
CA PHE A 19 45.75 -34.08 -3.70
C PHE A 19 46.19 -32.61 -3.55
N ILE A 20 46.62 -31.96 -4.63
CA ILE A 20 46.98 -30.53 -4.63
C ILE A 20 45.77 -29.66 -4.30
N CYS A 21 44.60 -29.93 -4.88
CA CYS A 21 43.35 -29.24 -4.56
C CYS A 21 42.97 -29.43 -3.08
N PHE A 22 43.15 -30.63 -2.54
CA PHE A 22 42.89 -30.91 -1.14
C PHE A 22 43.86 -30.17 -0.21
N LEU A 23 45.15 -30.09 -0.55
CA LEU A 23 46.12 -29.28 0.21
C LEU A 23 45.80 -27.77 0.15
N LEU A 24 45.34 -27.27 -0.99
CA LEU A 24 44.88 -25.88 -1.13
C LEU A 24 43.61 -25.62 -0.31
N TRP A 25 42.70 -26.58 -0.26
CA TRP A 25 41.49 -26.52 0.55
C TRP A 25 41.80 -26.53 2.05
N LEU A 26 42.70 -27.40 2.51
CA LEU A 26 43.17 -27.44 3.90
C LEU A 26 43.83 -26.12 4.34
N LYS A 27 44.55 -25.43 3.43
CA LYS A 27 45.10 -24.09 3.70
C LYS A 27 44.02 -23.02 3.89
N CYS A 28 42.82 -23.23 3.34
CA CYS A 28 41.70 -22.31 3.45
C CYS A 28 40.71 -22.69 4.58
N ASN A 29 40.69 -23.95 5.02
CA ASN A 29 39.83 -24.49 6.09
C ASN A 29 40.66 -25.30 7.11
N PRO A 30 41.44 -24.61 7.97
CA PRO A 30 42.19 -25.29 9.03
C PRO A 30 41.23 -25.94 10.04
N ILE A 31 41.49 -27.18 10.40
CA ILE A 31 40.77 -27.90 11.47
C ILE A 31 41.30 -27.38 12.82
N HIS A 32 40.47 -26.67 13.59
CA HIS A 32 40.87 -26.12 14.88
C HIS A 32 40.71 -27.15 16.01
N ILE A 33 41.82 -27.49 16.67
CA ILE A 33 41.83 -28.30 17.90
C ILE A 33 42.56 -27.48 18.98
N GLY A 34 41.80 -26.65 19.71
CA GLY A 34 42.25 -25.92 20.91
C GLY A 34 43.01 -24.61 20.69
N GLY A 35 42.62 -23.56 21.43
CA GLY A 35 43.38 -22.32 21.65
C GLY A 35 43.27 -21.25 20.56
N ALA A 36 42.53 -20.17 20.84
CA ALA A 36 42.31 -19.06 19.93
C ALA A 36 43.62 -18.31 19.59
N ASN A 37 44.12 -18.52 18.37
CA ASN A 37 44.95 -17.56 17.64
C ASN A 37 44.47 -17.58 16.19
N GLY A 38 43.65 -16.60 15.81
CA GLY A 38 43.06 -16.51 14.47
C GLY A 38 44.14 -16.24 13.42
N GLN A 39 44.60 -17.28 12.74
CA GLN A 39 45.45 -17.13 11.56
C GLN A 39 44.61 -16.52 10.42
N VAL A 40 45.04 -15.38 9.90
CA VAL A 40 44.40 -14.71 8.76
C VAL A 40 44.54 -15.62 7.53
N LYS A 41 43.41 -16.03 6.94
CA LYS A 41 43.41 -16.87 5.73
C LYS A 41 44.17 -16.18 4.59
N PRO A 42 44.94 -16.91 3.76
CA PRO A 42 45.57 -16.36 2.57
C PRO A 42 44.58 -15.68 1.63
N ALA A 43 44.98 -14.58 0.98
CA ALA A 43 44.07 -13.77 0.16
C ALA A 43 43.37 -14.54 -0.99
N TYR A 44 43.98 -15.60 -1.51
CA TYR A 44 43.37 -16.43 -2.55
C TYR A 44 42.19 -17.27 -2.04
N CYS A 45 42.13 -17.56 -0.74
CA CYS A 45 41.04 -18.30 -0.11
C CYS A 45 39.73 -17.51 -0.03
N SER A 46 39.80 -16.17 -0.07
CA SER A 46 38.63 -15.29 -0.01
C SER A 46 38.16 -14.77 -1.37
N ILE A 47 38.78 -15.20 -2.49
CA ILE A 47 38.38 -14.75 -3.84
C ILE A 47 36.95 -15.19 -4.17
N GLY A 48 36.58 -16.44 -3.84
CA GLY A 48 35.22 -16.95 -4.01
C GLY A 48 34.22 -16.19 -3.14
N GLU A 49 34.53 -16.03 -1.86
CA GLU A 49 33.71 -15.26 -0.90
C GLU A 49 33.49 -13.81 -1.35
N LYS A 50 34.54 -13.13 -1.86
CA LYS A 50 34.45 -11.78 -2.43
C LYS A 50 33.61 -11.72 -3.71
N TRP A 51 33.69 -12.74 -4.56
CA TRP A 51 32.88 -12.83 -5.77
C TRP A 51 31.40 -13.03 -5.41
N GLU A 52 31.10 -13.93 -4.49
CA GLU A 52 29.74 -14.15 -3.98
C GLU A 52 29.18 -12.91 -3.28
N GLU A 53 29.98 -12.23 -2.46
CA GLU A 53 29.59 -10.95 -1.83
C GLU A 53 29.27 -9.88 -2.88
N LYS A 54 30.03 -9.83 -3.97
CA LYS A 54 29.78 -8.91 -5.09
C LYS A 54 28.47 -9.26 -5.83
N GLN A 55 28.17 -10.54 -6.03
CA GLN A 55 26.88 -10.96 -6.61
C GLN A 55 25.72 -10.62 -5.69
N ARG A 56 25.81 -10.93 -4.39
CA ARG A 56 24.79 -10.56 -3.40
C ARG A 56 24.55 -9.04 -3.39
N LYS A 57 25.61 -8.23 -3.37
CA LYS A 57 25.49 -6.76 -3.47
C LYS A 57 24.78 -6.32 -4.75
N LYS A 58 25.10 -6.94 -5.88
CA LYS A 58 24.45 -6.64 -7.17
C LYS A 58 22.97 -7.02 -7.17
N GLU A 59 22.62 -8.17 -6.61
CA GLU A 59 21.23 -8.61 -6.43
C GLU A 59 20.48 -7.69 -5.48
N THR A 60 21.03 -7.38 -4.31
CA THR A 60 20.45 -6.40 -3.36
C THR A 60 20.22 -5.05 -4.04
N MET A 61 21.17 -4.56 -4.84
CA MET A 61 21.00 -3.30 -5.55
C MET A 61 19.88 -3.34 -6.59
N LYS A 62 19.79 -4.43 -7.36
CA LYS A 62 18.68 -4.63 -8.32
C LYS A 62 17.33 -4.65 -7.59
N THR A 63 17.24 -5.31 -6.44
CA THR A 63 16.03 -5.32 -5.61
C THR A 63 15.67 -3.91 -5.11
N ILE A 64 16.67 -3.12 -4.69
CA ILE A 64 16.45 -1.73 -4.26
C ILE A 64 15.91 -0.87 -5.42
N GLU A 65 16.45 -1.01 -6.63
CA GLU A 65 15.97 -0.29 -7.82
C GLU A 65 14.52 -0.65 -8.15
N GLU A 66 14.16 -1.93 -8.05
CA GLU A 66 12.80 -2.40 -8.27
C GLU A 66 11.82 -1.89 -7.20
N ILE A 67 12.23 -1.90 -5.93
CA ILE A 67 11.45 -1.31 -4.83
C ILE A 67 11.24 0.18 -5.06
N LYS A 68 12.29 0.93 -5.42
CA LYS A 68 12.17 2.37 -5.71
C LYS A 68 11.18 2.65 -6.83
N LYS A 69 11.24 1.85 -7.89
CA LYS A 69 10.29 1.95 -9.01
C LYS A 69 8.85 1.69 -8.55
N ASN A 70 8.62 0.71 -7.70
CA ASN A 70 7.29 0.42 -7.16
C ASN A 70 6.77 1.51 -6.20
N LEU A 71 7.67 2.28 -5.59
CA LEU A 71 7.35 3.41 -4.73
C LEU A 71 7.16 4.72 -5.52
N GLU A 72 7.42 4.75 -6.82
CA GLU A 72 7.19 5.94 -7.63
C GLU A 72 5.71 6.34 -7.59
N PHE A 73 5.47 7.62 -7.29
CA PHE A 73 4.12 8.20 -7.32
C PHE A 73 4.00 9.13 -8.52
N THR A 74 2.92 8.96 -9.26
CA THR A 74 2.52 9.86 -10.36
C THR A 74 1.26 10.59 -9.94
N CYS A 75 1.25 11.91 -10.07
CA CYS A 75 0.07 12.69 -9.75
C CYS A 75 -1.04 12.42 -10.76
N VAL A 76 -2.16 11.91 -10.28
CA VAL A 76 -3.39 11.67 -11.05
C VAL A 76 -4.51 12.39 -10.32
N HIS A 77 -5.39 13.07 -11.05
CA HIS A 77 -6.61 13.65 -10.49
C HIS A 77 -7.79 12.79 -10.93
N GLU A 78 -8.60 12.33 -9.98
CA GLU A 78 -9.81 11.59 -10.32
C GLU A 78 -10.80 12.52 -11.02
N LYS A 79 -11.21 12.14 -12.24
CA LYS A 79 -12.17 12.93 -13.00
C LYS A 79 -13.55 12.83 -12.36
N ARG A 80 -14.06 13.96 -11.89
CA ARG A 80 -15.40 14.06 -11.31
C ARG A 80 -16.42 14.40 -12.39
N PRO A 81 -17.50 13.62 -12.56
CA PRO A 81 -18.55 13.97 -13.49
C PRO A 81 -19.29 15.23 -13.00
N PRO A 82 -19.82 16.06 -13.91
CA PRO A 82 -20.60 17.23 -13.53
C PRO A 82 -21.86 16.81 -12.78
N LEU A 83 -22.25 17.62 -11.80
CA LEU A 83 -23.43 17.39 -10.99
C LEU A 83 -24.55 18.34 -11.41
N SER A 84 -25.78 17.80 -11.48
CA SER A 84 -26.99 18.59 -11.72
C SER A 84 -27.18 19.64 -10.63
N GLU A 85 -27.59 20.85 -11.03
CA GLU A 85 -27.90 21.93 -10.08
C GLU A 85 -29.09 21.55 -9.17
N GLU A 86 -30.16 21.00 -9.74
CA GLU A 86 -31.35 20.55 -8.99
C GLU A 86 -30.99 19.49 -7.94
N THR A 87 -30.12 18.53 -8.33
CA THR A 87 -29.65 17.48 -7.42
C THR A 87 -28.75 18.05 -6.33
N GLN A 88 -27.88 19.01 -6.67
CA GLN A 88 -27.01 19.67 -5.70
C GLN A 88 -27.80 20.54 -4.71
N GLN A 89 -28.92 21.16 -5.12
CA GLN A 89 -29.77 21.91 -4.19
C GLN A 89 -30.32 20.99 -3.08
N LEU A 90 -30.78 19.79 -3.43
CA LEU A 90 -31.23 18.78 -2.46
C LEU A 90 -30.09 18.35 -1.53
N TYR A 91 -28.92 18.03 -2.09
CA TYR A 91 -27.74 17.67 -1.30
C TYR A 91 -27.32 18.79 -0.34
N ASN A 92 -27.21 20.03 -0.83
CA ASN A 92 -26.77 21.18 -0.03
C ASN A 92 -27.75 21.51 1.10
N TYR A 93 -29.07 21.39 0.86
CA TYR A 93 -30.07 21.55 1.91
C TYR A 93 -29.92 20.50 3.01
N ALA A 94 -29.80 19.21 2.63
CA ALA A 94 -29.59 18.13 3.58
C ALA A 94 -28.28 18.30 4.35
N LEU A 95 -27.19 18.61 3.65
CA LEU A 95 -25.87 18.84 4.24
C LEU A 95 -25.87 20.03 5.22
N HIS A 96 -26.56 21.12 4.89
CA HIS A 96 -26.68 22.25 5.80
C HIS A 96 -27.33 21.82 7.12
N ARG A 97 -28.43 21.06 7.07
CA ARG A 97 -29.09 20.55 8.28
C ARG A 97 -28.21 19.55 9.04
N ASP A 98 -27.59 18.62 8.32
CA ASP A 98 -26.65 17.62 8.84
C ASP A 98 -25.53 18.27 9.66
N LEU A 99 -24.82 19.24 9.07
CA LEU A 99 -23.69 19.92 9.72
C LEU A 99 -24.11 20.76 10.93
N ASN A 100 -25.28 21.41 10.88
CA ASN A 100 -25.79 22.19 12.02
C ASN A 100 -26.20 21.29 13.20
N HIS A 101 -26.62 20.05 12.93
CA HIS A 101 -27.00 19.11 13.98
C HIS A 101 -25.84 18.23 14.46
N MET A 102 -24.71 18.21 13.75
CA MET A 102 -23.53 17.43 14.14
C MET A 102 -22.97 17.82 15.54
N TRP A 103 -23.05 19.09 15.93
CA TRP A 103 -22.60 19.56 17.24
C TRP A 103 -23.57 19.24 18.40
N PRO A 104 -24.89 19.52 18.30
CA PRO A 104 -25.83 19.19 19.37
C PRO A 104 -26.33 17.73 19.37
N GLY A 105 -26.20 17.03 18.25
CA GLY A 105 -26.81 15.72 18.03
C GLY A 105 -26.05 14.56 18.65
N GLN A 106 -26.71 13.40 18.73
CA GLN A 106 -26.12 12.15 19.19
C GLN A 106 -26.44 11.03 18.20
N ARG A 107 -25.52 10.06 18.07
CA ARG A 107 -25.77 8.85 17.28
C ARG A 107 -27.07 8.18 17.71
N GLY A 108 -27.92 7.84 16.74
CA GLY A 108 -29.20 7.20 16.99
C GLY A 108 -30.28 8.11 17.59
N ASP A 109 -30.11 9.44 17.64
CA ASP A 109 -31.18 10.35 18.07
C ASP A 109 -32.37 10.39 17.08
N GLY A 110 -32.13 9.98 15.83
CA GLY A 110 -33.12 9.86 14.74
C GLY A 110 -33.23 11.12 13.87
N PHE A 111 -32.45 12.16 14.13
CA PHE A 111 -32.45 13.36 13.30
C PHE A 111 -32.01 13.05 11.87
N TRP A 112 -30.94 12.26 11.72
CA TRP A 112 -30.41 11.91 10.40
C TRP A 112 -31.37 11.06 9.55
N ASP A 113 -32.31 10.35 10.18
CA ASP A 113 -33.34 9.59 9.46
C ASP A 113 -34.22 10.51 8.59
N GLU A 114 -34.47 11.74 9.05
CA GLU A 114 -35.20 12.78 8.29
C GLU A 114 -34.44 13.25 7.05
N LEU A 115 -33.11 13.11 7.05
CA LEU A 115 -32.25 13.56 5.95
C LEU A 115 -32.03 12.48 4.88
N LEU A 116 -32.24 11.20 5.21
CA LEU A 116 -32.02 10.08 4.30
C LEU A 116 -32.75 10.21 2.97
N PRO A 117 -34.03 10.65 2.89
CA PRO A 117 -34.71 10.81 1.61
C PRO A 117 -33.98 11.77 0.66
N TYR A 118 -33.44 12.88 1.17
CA TYR A 118 -32.72 13.87 0.36
C TYR A 118 -31.43 13.29 -0.21
N TYR A 119 -30.65 12.63 0.63
CA TYR A 119 -29.40 12.00 0.20
C TYR A 119 -29.65 10.82 -0.75
N ARG A 120 -30.69 10.01 -0.52
CA ARG A 120 -31.08 8.90 -1.43
C ARG A 120 -31.48 9.41 -2.80
N ILE A 121 -32.34 10.44 -2.87
CA ILE A 121 -32.75 11.05 -4.14
C ILE A 121 -31.53 11.65 -4.85
N ALA A 122 -30.68 12.38 -4.12
CA ALA A 122 -29.49 12.98 -4.72
C ALA A 122 -28.50 11.93 -5.26
N ALA A 123 -28.19 10.90 -4.47
CA ALA A 123 -27.33 9.79 -4.88
C ALA A 123 -27.90 9.01 -6.07
N ALA A 124 -29.21 8.78 -6.10
CA ALA A 124 -29.89 8.12 -7.21
C ALA A 124 -29.81 8.93 -8.53
N ASN A 125 -29.69 10.26 -8.43
CA ASN A 125 -29.52 11.17 -9.57
C ASN A 125 -28.05 11.49 -9.87
N GLY A 126 -27.11 10.69 -9.35
CA GLY A 126 -25.69 10.79 -9.68
C GLY A 126 -24.91 11.80 -8.84
N ASP A 127 -25.46 12.32 -7.74
CA ASP A 127 -24.67 13.10 -6.79
C ASP A 127 -23.79 12.17 -5.94
N TYR A 128 -22.52 12.06 -6.34
CA TYR A 128 -21.55 11.24 -5.62
C TYR A 128 -21.23 11.77 -4.22
N LYS A 129 -21.44 13.07 -3.95
CA LYS A 129 -21.21 13.67 -2.63
C LYS A 129 -22.32 13.21 -1.67
N ALA A 130 -23.57 13.24 -2.15
CA ALA A 130 -24.70 12.67 -1.43
C ALA A 130 -24.53 11.16 -1.20
N ASN A 131 -24.04 10.44 -2.19
CA ASN A 131 -23.75 9.01 -2.08
C ASN A 131 -22.74 8.72 -0.95
N VAL A 132 -21.59 9.41 -0.95
CA VAL A 132 -20.57 9.24 0.09
C VAL A 132 -21.11 9.61 1.47
N ARG A 133 -21.85 10.72 1.59
CA ARG A 133 -22.39 11.14 2.89
C ARG A 133 -23.46 10.17 3.40
N LEU A 134 -24.32 9.67 2.53
CA LEU A 134 -25.32 8.66 2.87
C LEU A 134 -24.67 7.38 3.39
N GLN A 135 -23.61 6.91 2.71
CA GLN A 135 -22.86 5.74 3.15
C GLN A 135 -22.30 5.93 4.57
N PHE A 136 -21.71 7.08 4.86
CA PHE A 136 -21.21 7.42 6.20
C PHE A 136 -22.30 7.39 7.28
N LEU A 137 -23.45 8.02 7.02
CA LEU A 137 -24.55 8.06 7.99
C LEU A 137 -25.11 6.67 8.31
N LEU A 138 -25.18 5.80 7.29
CA LEU A 138 -25.67 4.44 7.42
C LEU A 138 -24.65 3.50 8.09
N SER A 139 -23.35 3.66 7.84
CA SER A 139 -22.33 2.76 8.37
C SER A 139 -21.84 3.10 9.79
N ASP A 140 -21.90 4.37 10.19
CA ASP A 140 -21.31 4.86 11.45
C ASP A 140 -22.35 5.02 12.60
N GLY A 141 -23.56 4.48 12.42
CA GLY A 141 -24.59 4.43 13.47
C GLY A 141 -25.29 5.77 13.77
N TRP A 142 -25.27 6.72 12.83
CA TRP A 142 -25.97 8.01 12.99
C TRP A 142 -27.49 7.90 12.81
N THR A 143 -27.95 6.82 12.18
CA THR A 143 -29.36 6.58 11.83
C THR A 143 -29.95 5.48 12.71
N LYS A 144 -31.29 5.38 12.74
CA LYS A 144 -32.00 4.25 13.38
C LYS A 144 -32.31 3.12 12.38
N VAL A 145 -31.74 3.17 11.17
CA VAL A 145 -31.90 2.11 10.17
C VAL A 145 -31.25 0.84 10.72
N PRO A 146 -31.94 -0.31 10.71
CA PRO A 146 -31.35 -1.57 11.16
C PRO A 146 -30.06 -1.91 10.41
N ASP A 147 -29.04 -2.41 11.12
CA ASP A 147 -27.69 -2.64 10.57
C ASP A 147 -27.70 -3.46 9.26
N ILE A 148 -28.52 -4.52 9.19
CA ILE A 148 -28.64 -5.38 7.99
C ILE A 148 -29.19 -4.60 6.79
N GLU A 149 -30.14 -3.70 7.02
CA GLU A 149 -30.72 -2.86 5.97
C GLU A 149 -29.72 -1.78 5.52
N ALA A 150 -29.03 -1.18 6.48
CA ALA A 150 -27.98 -0.19 6.23
C ALA A 150 -26.83 -0.80 5.40
N GLU A 151 -26.33 -1.98 5.78
CA GLU A 151 -25.25 -2.67 5.05
C GLU A 151 -25.65 -3.00 3.61
N ALA A 152 -26.89 -3.50 3.41
CA ALA A 152 -27.41 -3.80 2.08
C ALA A 152 -27.54 -2.54 1.20
N GLU A 153 -27.90 -1.40 1.79
CA GLU A 153 -27.98 -0.11 1.10
C GLU A 153 -26.57 0.43 0.77
N VAL A 154 -25.65 0.41 1.74
CA VAL A 154 -24.25 0.82 1.55
C VAL A 154 -23.60 0.02 0.43
N HIS A 155 -23.81 -1.29 0.33
CA HIS A 155 -23.28 -2.10 -0.77
C HIS A 155 -23.80 -1.66 -2.16
N LYS A 156 -25.07 -1.24 -2.26
CA LYS A 156 -25.63 -0.71 -3.52
C LYS A 156 -25.02 0.65 -3.84
N LEU A 157 -24.93 1.54 -2.85
CA LEU A 157 -24.32 2.86 -2.98
C LEU A 157 -22.85 2.77 -3.39
N TYR A 158 -22.09 1.85 -2.78
CA TYR A 158 -20.71 1.54 -3.15
C TYR A 158 -20.59 1.13 -4.61
N LYS A 159 -21.45 0.22 -5.10
CA LYS A 159 -21.44 -0.19 -6.53
C LYS A 159 -21.75 0.97 -7.47
N MET A 160 -22.65 1.87 -7.09
CA MET A 160 -22.95 3.07 -7.87
C MET A 160 -21.73 4.01 -7.90
N LEU A 161 -21.16 4.29 -6.73
CA LEU A 161 -20.00 5.14 -6.59
C LEU A 161 -18.78 4.57 -7.32
N HIS A 162 -18.54 3.26 -7.23
CA HIS A 162 -17.40 2.63 -7.90
C HIS A 162 -17.47 2.75 -9.42
N LYS A 163 -18.67 2.79 -10.01
CA LYS A 163 -18.85 3.06 -11.44
C LYS A 163 -18.57 4.52 -11.81
N GLN A 164 -18.81 5.45 -10.88
CA GLN A 164 -18.73 6.89 -11.12
C GLN A 164 -17.37 7.49 -10.76
N LEU A 165 -16.84 7.09 -9.61
CA LEU A 165 -15.61 7.53 -8.95
C LEU A 165 -14.88 6.30 -8.35
N PRO A 166 -14.21 5.48 -9.17
CA PRO A 166 -13.59 4.24 -8.71
C PRO A 166 -12.45 4.47 -7.72
N ALA A 167 -11.71 5.58 -7.81
CA ALA A 167 -10.64 5.90 -6.87
C ALA A 167 -11.22 6.26 -5.50
N THR A 168 -12.24 7.12 -5.46
CA THR A 168 -12.98 7.46 -4.23
C THR A 168 -13.62 6.20 -3.62
N ALA A 169 -14.21 5.32 -4.44
CA ALA A 169 -14.77 4.07 -3.95
C ALA A 169 -13.71 3.16 -3.31
N TYR A 170 -12.53 3.00 -3.92
CA TYR A 170 -11.45 2.22 -3.28
C TYR A 170 -10.99 2.82 -1.95
N TYR A 171 -11.03 4.15 -1.81
CA TYR A 171 -10.75 4.81 -0.53
C TYR A 171 -11.81 4.50 0.53
N LEU A 172 -13.09 4.46 0.17
CA LEU A 172 -14.14 4.02 1.11
C LEU A 172 -14.03 2.53 1.46
N LEU A 173 -13.72 1.67 0.49
CA LEU A 173 -13.50 0.25 0.74
C LEU A 173 -12.38 0.01 1.76
N LYS A 174 -11.31 0.79 1.67
CA LYS A 174 -10.23 0.79 2.66
C LYS A 174 -10.77 1.06 4.07
N GLY A 175 -11.63 2.06 4.24
CA GLY A 175 -12.28 2.34 5.53
C GLY A 175 -13.15 1.20 6.02
N TYR A 176 -13.98 0.62 5.15
CA TYR A 176 -14.80 -0.55 5.50
C TYR A 176 -13.98 -1.77 5.93
N ILE A 177 -12.80 -1.98 5.35
CA ILE A 177 -11.90 -3.05 5.77
C ILE A 177 -11.30 -2.76 7.15
N GLU A 178 -10.89 -1.51 7.42
CA GLU A 178 -10.37 -1.11 8.74
C GLU A 178 -11.42 -1.24 9.84
N ASP A 179 -12.66 -0.85 9.55
CA ASP A 179 -13.77 -0.88 10.51
C ASP A 179 -14.44 -2.27 10.60
N GLY A 180 -14.10 -3.20 9.70
CA GLY A 180 -14.75 -4.51 9.59
C GLY A 180 -16.21 -4.44 9.13
N TYR A 181 -16.60 -3.39 8.41
CA TYR A 181 -17.98 -3.13 7.99
C TYR A 181 -18.31 -3.84 6.67
N GLY A 182 -19.15 -4.89 6.73
CA GLY A 182 -19.75 -5.55 5.56
C GLY A 182 -18.77 -6.20 4.56
N VAL A 183 -17.47 -6.24 4.87
CA VAL A 183 -16.42 -6.75 3.99
C VAL A 183 -15.46 -7.65 4.77
N SER A 184 -15.23 -8.85 4.23
CA SER A 184 -14.14 -9.73 4.67
C SER A 184 -12.97 -9.58 3.70
N ALA A 185 -11.83 -9.11 4.19
CA ALA A 185 -10.59 -9.00 3.44
C ALA A 185 -9.43 -9.59 4.24
N PRO A 186 -8.33 -10.01 3.59
CA PRO A 186 -7.13 -10.43 4.31
C PRO A 186 -6.63 -9.32 5.25
N PRO A 187 -6.01 -9.67 6.39
CA PRO A 187 -5.36 -8.70 7.27
C PRO A 187 -4.39 -7.80 6.49
N ASP A 188 -4.30 -6.53 6.90
CA ASP A 188 -3.38 -5.52 6.36
C ASP A 188 -3.59 -5.16 4.87
N SER A 189 -4.72 -5.56 4.28
CA SER A 189 -5.05 -5.26 2.88
C SER A 189 -5.53 -3.82 2.66
N GLU A 190 -5.91 -3.11 3.71
CA GLU A 190 -6.38 -1.72 3.67
C GLU A 190 -5.32 -0.78 3.08
N LEU A 191 -4.02 -1.02 3.36
CA LEU A 191 -2.93 -0.22 2.80
C LEU A 191 -2.77 -0.41 1.28
N ALA A 192 -3.05 -1.62 0.78
CA ALA A 192 -3.04 -1.89 -0.66
C ALA A 192 -4.19 -1.14 -1.37
N PHE A 193 -5.38 -1.12 -0.76
CA PHE A 193 -6.50 -0.33 -1.29
C PHE A 193 -6.28 1.18 -1.17
N LEU A 194 -5.65 1.65 -0.08
CA LEU A 194 -5.25 3.05 0.07
C LEU A 194 -4.30 3.47 -1.06
N ARG A 195 -3.25 2.67 -1.29
CA ARG A 195 -2.29 2.94 -2.36
C ARG A 195 -2.97 2.93 -3.73
N LYS A 196 -3.81 1.93 -4.00
CA LYS A 196 -4.58 1.83 -5.24
C LYS A 196 -5.47 3.06 -5.46
N ALA A 197 -6.20 3.50 -4.44
CA ALA A 197 -7.05 4.69 -4.53
C ALA A 197 -6.23 5.96 -4.79
N ALA A 198 -5.08 6.12 -4.16
CA ALA A 198 -4.19 7.27 -4.35
C ALA A 198 -3.61 7.31 -5.78
N ASP A 199 -3.17 6.16 -6.30
CA ASP A 199 -2.63 6.01 -7.66
C ASP A 199 -3.71 6.24 -8.73
N MET A 200 -4.97 5.93 -8.41
CA MET A 200 -6.12 6.23 -9.27
C MET A 200 -6.63 7.68 -9.16
N GLY A 201 -6.06 8.47 -8.26
CA GLY A 201 -6.31 9.90 -8.18
C GLY A 201 -7.27 10.39 -7.11
N SER A 202 -7.70 9.53 -6.17
CA SER A 202 -8.54 9.98 -5.06
C SER A 202 -7.77 10.97 -4.18
N ARG A 203 -8.28 12.20 -4.08
CA ARG A 203 -7.71 13.27 -3.25
C ARG A 203 -7.52 12.82 -1.80
N ASP A 204 -8.56 12.24 -1.21
CA ASP A 204 -8.54 11.87 0.21
C ASP A 204 -7.59 10.68 0.45
N ALA A 205 -7.50 9.74 -0.51
CA ALA A 205 -6.52 8.67 -0.47
C ALA A 205 -5.09 9.16 -0.61
N GLN A 206 -4.84 10.14 -1.49
CA GLN A 206 -3.52 10.77 -1.62
C GLN A 206 -3.11 11.44 -0.30
N TYR A 207 -4.01 12.21 0.31
CA TYR A 207 -3.76 12.83 1.60
C TYR A 207 -3.46 11.78 2.69
N ALA A 208 -4.32 10.78 2.85
CA ALA A 208 -4.14 9.71 3.84
C ALA A 208 -2.87 8.86 3.59
N LEU A 209 -2.50 8.62 2.32
CA LEU A 209 -1.26 7.92 1.99
C LEU A 209 -0.03 8.74 2.40
N ALA A 210 -0.04 10.04 2.13
CA ALA A 210 1.02 10.95 2.55
C ALA A 210 1.14 10.99 4.08
N GLU A 211 0.02 11.02 4.81
CA GLU A 211 0.02 10.92 6.26
C GLU A 211 0.65 9.59 6.73
N LYS A 212 0.22 8.45 6.18
CA LYS A 212 0.80 7.14 6.54
C LYS A 212 2.32 7.11 6.33
N ILE A 213 2.83 7.70 5.25
CA ILE A 213 4.28 7.82 4.98
C ILE A 213 4.98 8.73 5.99
N ALA A 214 4.31 9.80 6.44
CA ALA A 214 4.82 10.74 7.44
C ALA A 214 5.05 10.06 8.79
N TRP A 215 4.12 9.20 9.21
CA TRP A 215 4.15 8.49 10.48
C TRP A 215 5.15 7.33 10.55
N VAL A 216 5.74 6.91 9.42
CA VAL A 216 6.82 5.91 9.44
C VAL A 216 8.03 6.51 10.15
N ASP A 217 8.51 5.84 11.19
CA ASP A 217 9.72 6.25 11.92
C ASP A 217 10.92 5.41 11.47
N ASP A 218 11.53 5.84 10.37
CA ASP A 218 12.76 5.26 9.83
C ASP A 218 13.68 6.38 9.33
N GLU A 219 14.79 6.60 10.04
CA GLU A 219 15.76 7.65 9.75
C GLU A 219 16.49 7.47 8.40
N PRO A 220 16.97 6.26 8.03
CA PRO A 220 17.61 6.04 6.73
C PRO A 220 16.76 6.46 5.52
N THR A 221 15.44 6.28 5.59
CA THR A 221 14.52 6.66 4.51
C THR A 221 13.89 8.05 4.66
N ARG A 222 14.21 8.79 5.73
CA ARG A 222 13.55 10.05 6.09
C ARG A 222 13.48 11.05 4.93
N GLN A 223 14.61 11.33 4.26
CA GLN A 223 14.65 12.30 3.16
C GLN A 223 13.76 11.87 1.98
N PHE A 224 13.87 10.61 1.57
CA PHE A 224 13.04 10.04 0.51
C PHE A 224 11.54 10.12 0.85
N ARG A 225 11.17 9.76 2.08
CA ARG A 225 9.77 9.82 2.54
C ARG A 225 9.25 11.25 2.57
N LEU A 226 10.05 12.22 3.01
CA LEU A 226 9.66 13.64 3.00
C LEU A 226 9.43 14.17 1.58
N GLU A 227 10.28 13.79 0.63
CA GLU A 227 10.10 14.16 -0.79
C GLU A 227 8.85 13.53 -1.39
N LEU A 228 8.64 12.23 -1.17
CA LEU A 228 7.49 11.49 -1.65
C LEU A 228 6.18 12.04 -1.06
N MET A 229 6.13 12.22 0.25
CA MET A 229 4.99 12.79 0.98
C MET A 229 4.64 14.18 0.45
N ARG A 230 5.64 15.06 0.24
CA ARG A 230 5.42 16.41 -0.31
C ARG A 230 4.79 16.36 -1.70
N LYS A 231 5.28 15.47 -2.57
CA LYS A 231 4.75 15.26 -3.93
C LYS A 231 3.29 14.80 -3.90
N ILE A 232 2.97 13.88 -2.99
CA ILE A 232 1.60 13.36 -2.84
C ILE A 232 0.67 14.44 -2.27
N TYR A 233 1.06 15.16 -1.21
CA TYR A 233 0.27 16.25 -0.65
C TYR A 233 0.02 17.38 -1.66
N GLN A 234 1.03 17.72 -2.47
CA GLN A 234 0.86 18.71 -3.52
C GLN A 234 -0.24 18.26 -4.51
N CYS A 235 -0.19 17.01 -4.98
CA CYS A 235 -1.21 16.46 -5.88
C CYS A 235 -2.61 16.49 -5.26
N ALA A 236 -2.75 16.11 -3.98
CA ALA A 236 -4.02 16.18 -3.28
C ALA A 236 -4.55 17.62 -3.16
N SER A 237 -3.66 18.57 -2.87
CA SER A 237 -4.00 19.99 -2.69
C SER A 237 -4.47 20.65 -3.98
N GLU A 238 -3.93 20.24 -5.14
CA GLU A 238 -4.35 20.73 -6.46
C GLU A 238 -5.82 20.39 -6.76
N GLN A 239 -6.34 19.29 -6.23
CA GLN A 239 -7.75 18.87 -6.35
C GLN A 239 -8.68 19.60 -5.36
N GLY A 240 -8.12 20.34 -4.39
CA GLY A 240 -8.84 20.92 -3.26
C GLY A 240 -9.69 22.16 -3.56
N ARG A 241 -9.69 22.69 -4.79
CA ARG A 241 -10.51 23.87 -5.15
C ARG A 241 -12.02 23.58 -5.25
N GLU A 242 -12.49 22.34 -5.05
CA GLU A 242 -13.90 21.96 -5.29
C GLU A 242 -14.65 21.22 -4.15
N MET A 243 -14.12 21.02 -2.93
CA MET A 243 -14.93 20.38 -1.86
C MET A 243 -14.41 20.59 -0.43
N PRO A 244 -15.28 20.90 0.57
CA PRO A 244 -14.93 20.82 1.98
C PRO A 244 -14.53 19.39 2.37
N LEU A 245 -13.65 19.26 3.35
CA LEU A 245 -13.21 17.99 3.93
C LEU A 245 -14.42 17.17 4.39
N LEU A 246 -14.41 15.87 4.11
CA LEU A 246 -15.27 14.90 4.80
C LEU A 246 -14.78 14.85 6.25
N ILE A 247 -15.50 15.56 7.11
CA ILE A 247 -15.47 15.42 8.57
C ILE A 247 -16.87 14.95 8.99
#